data_AF-A0A9D2X368-F1
#
_entry.id   AF-A0A9D2X368-F1
#
_cell.length_a   1.000
_cell.length_b   1.000
_cell.length_c   1.000
_cell.angle_alpha   90.00
_cell.angle_beta   90.00
_cell.angle_gamma   90.00
#
_symmetry.space_group_name_H-M   'P 1'
#
loop_
_entity.id
_entity.type
_entity.pdbx_description
1 polymer ?
#
loop_
_entity_poly.entity_id
_entity_poly.type
_entity_poly.pdbx_seq_one_letter_code
_entity_poly.pdbx_strand_id
1 'polypeptide(L)'
;MSTNKIFDCDLEQVKKSLKEGQISVCVIGIGRIGLPSALSFAKSGLKTIGLDINEELIKMINSKNFPLKDEPGYQEIFDDVMAKGLFRATSDAKEAISNSDVVLLSLPTPMDQNNIPYYTALTSVGKQLNEFLPLGSIVIVESTIEPGFVENELKQIIEGDKTRLEANKNFGIGVCPETANPGEILSDFAKLPRLVGALDEKTSNTIMAIYEHVFSVDLVKMSNCKTANAVKLTTNVFRDINIAFINELSLLFEKIGIDTFEVLEAAKRKYNFQIHFPGPGVGGPCLPVNSYQFLNTASKFENNLLKIVKAGREINEGMSDHTIDLLLDALKEKNQSISDSTVLILGVSYKPNVKDIQLTPAEPIIEKLKSLGSKVKIFDPYFINENIFGVKTEKTFSDSLSDVDAILLITSHNEFKDLNPVDITSRMPSGVLIDSRGVIDPHAARKAGLIYRGIGRATSK
;
A
#
# COMPACT_ATOMS: atom_id res chain seq x y z
N MET A 1 6.90 10.93 43.48
CA MET A 1 8.26 11.08 42.94
C MET A 1 8.12 11.70 41.57
N SER A 2 8.80 12.81 41.30
CA SER A 2 8.82 13.41 39.97
C SER A 2 9.50 12.44 39.01
N THR A 3 8.73 11.62 38.30
CA THR A 3 9.24 10.83 37.18
C THR A 3 9.72 11.84 36.14
N ASN A 4 11.03 11.95 35.96
CA ASN A 4 11.60 12.78 34.89
C ASN A 4 10.92 12.38 33.58
N LYS A 5 10.47 13.37 32.82
CA LYS A 5 9.81 13.12 31.54
C LYS A 5 10.81 12.55 30.54
N ILE A 6 10.34 11.65 29.67
CA ILE A 6 11.20 10.87 28.77
C ILE A 6 12.11 11.77 27.91
N PHE A 7 11.62 12.92 27.47
CA PHE A 7 12.40 13.89 26.69
C PHE A 7 13.54 14.53 27.47
N ASP A 8 13.43 14.67 28.79
CA ASP A 8 14.45 15.31 29.64
C ASP A 8 15.52 14.34 30.10
N CYS A 9 15.22 13.04 30.07
CA CYS A 9 16.11 11.97 30.48
C CYS A 9 17.34 11.84 29.56
N ASP A 10 18.45 11.38 30.11
CA ASP A 10 19.55 10.84 29.31
C ASP A 10 19.21 9.44 28.76
N LEU A 11 20.02 8.93 27.83
CA LEU A 11 19.74 7.68 27.13
C LEU A 11 19.71 6.46 28.07
N GLU A 12 20.52 6.44 29.12
CA GLU A 12 20.57 5.32 30.08
C GLU A 12 19.34 5.33 30.98
N GLN A 13 18.88 6.51 31.38
CA GLN A 13 17.60 6.69 32.07
C GLN A 13 16.42 6.24 31.21
N VAL A 14 16.40 6.61 29.92
CA VAL A 14 15.35 6.15 28.97
C VAL A 14 15.33 4.61 28.90
N LYS A 15 16.49 3.99 28.65
CA LYS A 15 16.62 2.52 28.57
C LYS A 15 16.18 1.83 29.86
N LYS A 16 16.50 2.41 31.02
CA LYS A 16 16.07 1.89 32.31
C LYS A 16 14.54 1.96 32.45
N SER A 17 13.92 3.11 32.16
CA SER A 17 12.47 3.29 32.25
C SER A 17 11.71 2.36 31.30
N LEU A 18 12.24 2.10 30.10
CA LEU A 18 11.70 1.12 29.16
C LEU A 18 11.71 -0.31 29.74
N LYS A 19 12.85 -0.75 30.28
CA LYS A 19 12.99 -2.08 30.92
C LYS A 19 12.09 -2.25 32.15
N GLU A 20 11.88 -1.18 32.91
CA GLU A 20 11.03 -1.17 34.10
C GLU A 20 9.53 -1.01 33.77
N GLY A 21 9.15 -0.85 32.49
CA GLY A 21 7.76 -0.68 32.08
C GLY A 21 7.12 0.64 32.52
N GLN A 22 7.94 1.67 32.76
CA GLN A 22 7.50 2.96 33.30
C GLN A 22 7.06 3.96 32.23
N ILE A 23 7.32 3.68 30.95
CA ILE A 23 6.90 4.51 29.82
C ILE A 23 5.51 4.09 29.36
N SER A 24 4.60 5.07 29.26
CA SER A 24 3.27 4.87 28.66
C SER A 24 3.24 5.34 27.20
N VAL A 25 2.47 4.61 26.39
CA VAL A 25 2.40 4.80 24.95
C VAL A 25 0.95 5.00 24.52
N CYS A 26 0.70 5.99 23.66
CA CYS A 26 -0.54 6.13 22.93
C CYS A 26 -0.27 5.87 21.44
N VAL A 27 -1.06 5.02 20.80
CA VAL A 27 -1.05 4.86 19.34
C VAL A 27 -2.35 5.41 18.79
N ILE A 28 -2.27 6.47 17.99
CA ILE A 28 -3.41 7.14 17.38
C ILE A 28 -3.62 6.61 15.96
N GLY A 29 -4.81 6.07 15.71
CA GLY A 29 -5.16 5.29 14.53
C GLY A 29 -4.77 3.83 14.71
N ILE A 30 -5.68 3.02 15.25
CA ILE A 30 -5.48 1.59 15.52
C ILE A 30 -6.17 0.72 14.46
N GLY A 31 -6.02 1.13 13.20
CA GLY A 31 -6.46 0.35 12.04
C GLY A 31 -5.49 -0.78 11.69
N ARG A 32 -5.38 -1.07 10.39
CA ARG A 32 -4.58 -2.18 9.84
C ARG A 32 -3.12 -2.20 10.32
N ILE A 33 -2.46 -1.05 10.39
CA ILE A 33 -1.05 -0.94 10.79
C ILE A 33 -0.91 -0.59 12.28
N GLY A 34 -1.64 0.43 12.73
CA GLY A 34 -1.45 0.96 14.08
C GLY A 34 -1.88 0.01 15.21
N LEU A 35 -2.86 -0.89 15.00
CA LEU A 35 -3.19 -1.89 16.02
C LEU A 35 -2.02 -2.89 16.21
N PRO A 36 -1.48 -3.53 15.16
CA PRO A 36 -0.23 -4.29 15.25
C PRO A 36 0.93 -3.56 15.93
N SER A 37 1.14 -2.28 15.61
CA SER A 37 2.13 -1.44 16.31
C SER A 37 1.81 -1.38 17.80
N ALA A 38 0.60 -0.97 18.19
CA ALA A 38 0.19 -0.85 19.59
C ALA A 38 0.32 -2.16 20.38
N LEU A 39 -0.04 -3.29 19.77
CA LEU A 39 0.11 -4.61 20.38
C LEU A 39 1.59 -5.01 20.56
N SER A 40 2.46 -4.61 19.63
CA SER A 40 3.91 -4.86 19.74
C SER A 40 4.51 -4.05 20.89
N PHE A 41 4.13 -2.78 21.03
CA PHE A 41 4.51 -1.95 22.18
C PHE A 41 3.99 -2.56 23.50
N ALA A 42 2.72 -2.99 23.55
CA ALA A 42 2.15 -3.63 24.73
C ALA A 42 2.86 -4.95 25.09
N LYS A 43 3.19 -5.78 24.09
CA LYS A 43 3.92 -7.05 24.26
C LYS A 43 5.31 -6.84 24.88
N SER A 44 5.95 -5.70 24.61
CA SER A 44 7.25 -5.33 25.19
C SER A 44 7.18 -4.93 26.68
N GLY A 45 5.98 -4.96 27.29
CA GLY A 45 5.74 -4.65 28.70
C GLY A 45 5.32 -3.20 28.97
N LEU A 46 5.14 -2.38 27.93
CA LEU A 46 4.75 -0.98 28.05
C LEU A 46 3.22 -0.83 28.12
N LYS A 47 2.74 0.04 29.01
CA LYS A 47 1.30 0.36 29.06
C LYS A 47 0.92 1.13 27.80
N THR A 48 0.04 0.55 26.98
CA THR A 48 -0.30 1.09 25.67
C THR A 48 -1.81 1.37 25.57
N ILE A 49 -2.15 2.56 25.08
CA ILE A 49 -3.53 2.98 24.80
C ILE A 49 -3.68 3.13 23.29
N GLY A 50 -4.64 2.43 22.70
CA GLY A 50 -5.06 2.67 21.33
C GLY A 50 -6.12 3.76 21.26
N LEU A 51 -5.92 4.79 20.46
CA LEU A 51 -6.89 5.86 20.22
C LEU A 51 -7.44 5.75 18.80
N ASP A 52 -8.76 5.66 18.65
CA ASP A 52 -9.42 5.69 17.35
C ASP A 52 -10.73 6.50 17.40
N ILE A 53 -11.22 6.91 16.23
CA ILE A 53 -12.55 7.52 16.11
C ILE A 53 -13.64 6.48 15.86
N ASN A 54 -13.26 5.25 15.46
CA ASN A 54 -14.17 4.16 15.20
C ASN A 54 -14.61 3.48 16.52
N GLU A 55 -15.77 3.91 17.04
CA GLU A 55 -16.37 3.37 18.27
C GLU A 55 -16.68 1.86 18.19
N GLU A 56 -17.02 1.34 17.02
CA GLU A 56 -17.30 -0.10 16.85
C GLU A 56 -16.01 -0.92 17.00
N LEU A 57 -14.92 -0.45 16.40
CA LEU A 57 -13.59 -1.05 16.54
C LEU A 57 -13.14 -1.04 18.00
N ILE A 58 -13.31 0.08 18.71
CA ILE A 58 -12.97 0.22 20.13
C ILE A 58 -13.78 -0.77 20.98
N LYS A 59 -15.10 -0.83 20.77
CA LYS A 59 -15.98 -1.76 21.50
C LYS A 59 -15.59 -3.21 21.25
N MET A 60 -15.24 -3.56 20.02
CA MET A 60 -14.79 -4.89 19.65
C MET A 60 -13.47 -5.26 20.35
N ILE A 61 -12.48 -4.37 20.32
CA ILE A 61 -11.20 -4.56 21.01
C ILE A 61 -11.40 -4.70 22.53
N ASN A 62 -12.14 -3.79 23.16
CA ASN A 62 -12.35 -3.80 24.61
C ASN A 62 -13.21 -4.98 25.08
N SER A 63 -14.02 -5.57 24.20
CA SER A 63 -14.72 -6.85 24.45
C SER A 63 -13.84 -8.09 24.21
N LYS A 64 -12.52 -7.90 24.03
CA LYS A 64 -11.52 -8.94 23.76
C LYS A 64 -11.78 -9.72 22.46
N ASN A 65 -12.40 -9.07 21.48
CA ASN A 65 -12.49 -9.61 20.13
C ASN A 65 -11.47 -8.92 19.23
N PHE A 66 -10.45 -9.65 18.80
CA PHE A 66 -9.41 -9.10 17.92
C PHE A 66 -9.96 -8.85 16.50
N PRO A 67 -9.83 -7.63 15.93
CA PRO A 67 -10.38 -7.29 14.61
C PRO A 67 -9.68 -7.93 13.40
N LEU A 68 -8.35 -8.09 13.42
CA LEU A 68 -7.56 -8.41 12.23
C LEU A 68 -7.35 -9.92 12.08
N LYS A 69 -8.43 -10.65 11.80
CA LYS A 69 -8.41 -12.13 11.74
C LYS A 69 -7.51 -12.70 10.63
N ASP A 70 -7.14 -11.87 9.66
CA ASP A 70 -6.26 -12.17 8.54
C ASP A 70 -4.77 -11.86 8.82
N GLU A 71 -4.40 -11.46 10.04
CA GLU A 71 -3.01 -11.24 10.46
C GLU A 71 -2.52 -12.37 11.38
N PRO A 72 -1.74 -13.34 10.86
CA PRO A 72 -1.29 -14.50 11.62
C PRO A 72 -0.47 -14.12 12.86
N GLY A 73 -0.75 -14.78 13.99
CA GLY A 73 -0.01 -14.64 15.25
C GLY A 73 -0.39 -13.45 16.13
N TYR A 74 -1.07 -12.41 15.59
CA TYR A 74 -1.46 -11.25 16.41
C TYR A 74 -2.60 -11.52 17.38
N GLN A 75 -3.48 -12.50 17.10
CA GLN A 75 -4.52 -12.92 18.05
C GLN A 75 -3.92 -13.35 19.39
N GLU A 76 -2.86 -14.16 19.38
CA GLU A 76 -2.20 -14.63 20.60
C GLU A 76 -1.56 -13.47 21.39
N ILE A 77 -0.91 -12.55 20.67
CA ILE A 77 -0.33 -11.34 21.28
C ILE A 77 -1.43 -10.47 21.90
N PHE A 78 -2.52 -10.25 21.17
CA PHE A 78 -3.68 -9.49 21.62
C PHE A 78 -4.26 -10.07 22.91
N ASP A 79 -4.51 -11.38 22.95
CA ASP A 79 -5.10 -12.03 24.12
C ASP A 79 -4.19 -11.93 25.35
N ASP A 80 -2.87 -12.10 25.17
CA ASP A 80 -1.88 -11.96 26.24
C ASP A 80 -1.83 -10.54 26.82
N VAL A 81 -1.71 -9.50 25.97
CA VAL A 81 -1.59 -8.12 26.45
C VAL A 81 -2.90 -7.60 27.05
N MET A 82 -4.06 -8.07 26.55
CA MET A 82 -5.37 -7.77 27.13
C MET A 82 -5.54 -8.45 28.50
N ALA A 83 -5.09 -9.70 28.65
CA ALA A 83 -5.13 -10.41 29.93
C ALA A 83 -4.22 -9.77 30.99
N LYS A 84 -3.05 -9.27 30.59
CA LYS A 84 -2.12 -8.53 31.45
C LYS A 84 -2.56 -7.09 31.75
N GLY A 85 -3.60 -6.59 31.08
CA GLY A 85 -4.05 -5.20 31.22
C GLY A 85 -3.04 -4.17 30.68
N LEU A 86 -2.19 -4.59 29.73
CA LEU A 86 -1.19 -3.74 29.09
C LEU A 86 -1.72 -2.96 27.89
N PHE A 87 -2.87 -3.37 27.35
CA PHE A 87 -3.52 -2.71 26.23
C PHE A 87 -5.00 -2.43 26.50
N ARG A 88 -5.48 -1.30 25.99
CA ARG A 88 -6.91 -0.98 25.86
C ARG A 88 -7.12 0.04 24.74
N ALA A 89 -8.34 0.13 24.21
CA ALA A 89 -8.72 1.15 23.23
C ALA A 89 -9.67 2.19 23.83
N THR A 90 -9.66 3.42 23.30
CA THR A 90 -10.55 4.52 23.69
C THR A 90 -10.78 5.47 22.52
N SER A 91 -11.86 6.25 22.56
CA SER A 91 -12.10 7.41 21.69
C SER A 91 -11.84 8.73 22.39
N ASP A 92 -11.56 8.71 23.69
CA ASP A 92 -11.22 9.92 24.47
C ASP A 92 -9.76 10.31 24.23
N ALA A 93 -9.55 11.24 23.31
CA ALA A 93 -8.24 11.74 22.95
C ALA A 93 -7.52 12.44 24.11
N LYS A 94 -8.26 13.17 24.96
CA LYS A 94 -7.66 13.88 26.10
C LYS A 94 -7.10 12.87 27.10
N GLU A 95 -7.90 11.85 27.42
CA GLU A 95 -7.49 10.76 28.30
C GLU A 95 -6.27 10.02 27.75
N ALA A 96 -6.30 9.59 26.48
CA ALA A 96 -5.22 8.83 25.88
C ALA A 96 -3.90 9.62 25.78
N ILE A 97 -3.97 10.88 25.30
CA ILE A 97 -2.79 11.70 25.05
C ILE A 97 -2.18 12.20 26.36
N SER A 98 -2.98 12.72 27.30
CA SER A 98 -2.45 13.30 28.55
C SER A 98 -1.81 12.27 29.48
N ASN A 99 -2.09 10.98 29.30
CA ASN A 99 -1.52 9.89 30.09
C ASN A 99 -0.35 9.16 29.41
N SER A 100 0.19 9.72 28.32
CA SER A 100 1.23 9.05 27.51
C SER A 100 2.53 9.85 27.47
N ASP A 101 3.66 9.15 27.59
CA ASP A 101 5.00 9.74 27.40
C ASP A 101 5.43 9.67 25.93
N VAL A 102 4.94 8.67 25.18
CA VAL A 102 5.19 8.50 23.75
C VAL A 102 3.86 8.43 23.01
N VAL A 103 3.73 9.18 21.91
CA VAL A 103 2.52 9.19 21.06
C VAL A 103 2.89 8.85 19.63
N LEU A 104 2.38 7.73 19.12
CA LEU A 104 2.57 7.27 17.74
C LEU A 104 1.39 7.70 16.88
N LEU A 105 1.67 8.16 15.66
CA LEU A 105 0.67 8.57 14.67
C LEU A 105 0.66 7.59 13.49
N SER A 106 -0.32 6.68 13.47
CA SER A 106 -0.58 5.72 12.40
C SER A 106 -1.94 6.00 11.75
N LEU A 107 -2.03 7.14 11.08
CA LEU A 107 -3.25 7.70 10.52
C LEU A 107 -3.30 7.52 9.00
N PRO A 108 -4.51 7.44 8.40
CA PRO A 108 -4.65 7.40 6.96
C PRO A 108 -4.16 8.70 6.32
N THR A 109 -3.55 8.58 5.14
CA THR A 109 -3.02 9.69 4.33
C THR A 109 -3.56 9.58 2.91
N PRO A 110 -4.86 9.82 2.69
CA PRO A 110 -5.47 9.53 1.40
C PRO A 110 -5.17 10.65 0.40
N MET A 111 -5.48 10.40 -0.87
CA MET A 111 -5.40 11.39 -1.94
C MET A 111 -6.78 11.76 -2.47
N ASP A 112 -6.91 12.99 -2.96
CA ASP A 112 -8.09 13.45 -3.68
C ASP A 112 -8.07 13.00 -5.16
N GLN A 113 -9.13 13.32 -5.90
CA GLN A 113 -9.25 13.01 -7.33
C GLN A 113 -8.21 13.68 -8.23
N ASN A 114 -7.50 14.70 -7.74
CA ASN A 114 -6.41 15.38 -8.46
C ASN A 114 -5.04 14.82 -8.07
N ASN A 115 -5.00 13.69 -7.37
CA ASN A 115 -3.80 13.07 -6.81
C ASN A 115 -3.05 13.97 -5.82
N ILE A 116 -3.75 14.85 -5.09
CA ILE A 116 -3.17 15.67 -4.04
C ILE A 116 -3.43 14.99 -2.68
N PRO A 117 -2.40 14.72 -1.87
CA PRO A 117 -2.58 14.13 -0.55
C PRO A 117 -3.28 15.11 0.41
N TYR A 118 -4.23 14.61 1.20
CA TYR A 118 -4.85 15.38 2.27
C TYR A 118 -4.53 14.80 3.65
N TYR A 119 -3.83 15.58 4.47
CA TYR A 119 -3.40 15.16 5.81
C TYR A 119 -4.36 15.61 6.92
N THR A 120 -5.67 15.67 6.64
CA THR A 120 -6.69 16.17 7.59
C THR A 120 -6.68 15.42 8.92
N ALA A 121 -6.47 14.10 8.90
CA ALA A 121 -6.36 13.29 10.11
C ALA A 121 -5.13 13.72 10.96
N LEU A 122 -3.95 13.85 10.34
CA LEU A 122 -2.72 14.28 11.01
C LEU A 122 -2.83 15.72 11.52
N THR A 123 -3.41 16.63 10.76
CA THR A 123 -3.56 18.03 11.19
C THR A 123 -4.59 18.18 12.31
N SER A 124 -5.68 17.39 12.31
CA SER A 124 -6.63 17.33 13.40
C SER A 124 -6.00 16.81 14.69
N VAL A 125 -5.26 15.70 14.60
CA VAL A 125 -4.53 15.14 15.74
C VAL A 125 -3.43 16.09 16.21
N GLY A 126 -2.74 16.78 15.32
CA GLY A 126 -1.76 17.82 15.68
C GLY A 126 -2.36 18.91 16.58
N LYS A 127 -3.58 19.37 16.29
CA LYS A 127 -4.31 20.33 17.14
C LYS A 127 -4.65 19.75 18.50
N GLN A 128 -5.04 18.47 18.58
CA GLN A 128 -5.31 17.81 19.86
C GLN A 128 -4.03 17.64 20.69
N LEU A 129 -2.89 17.34 20.05
CA LEU A 129 -1.59 17.28 20.72
C LEU A 129 -1.23 18.63 21.35
N ASN A 130 -1.48 19.75 20.65
CA ASN A 130 -1.29 21.09 21.22
C ASN A 130 -1.96 21.25 22.59
N GLU A 131 -3.20 20.76 22.71
CA GLU A 131 -4.01 20.90 23.91
C GLU A 131 -3.64 19.89 25.01
N PHE A 132 -3.35 18.63 24.65
CA PHE A 132 -3.34 17.53 25.61
C PHE A 132 -1.97 16.89 25.84
N LEU A 133 -0.98 17.11 24.96
CA LEU A 133 0.33 16.44 25.03
C LEU A 133 1.12 16.90 26.26
N PRO A 134 1.52 16.01 27.19
CA PRO A 134 2.33 16.43 28.33
C PRO A 134 3.66 17.03 27.89
N LEU A 135 4.17 17.99 28.67
CA LEU A 135 5.54 18.45 28.47
C LEU A 135 6.51 17.28 28.66
N GLY A 136 7.54 17.26 27.83
CA GLY A 136 8.58 16.24 27.78
C GLY A 136 8.17 14.92 27.13
N SER A 137 7.10 14.92 26.32
CA SER A 137 6.67 13.75 25.54
C SER A 137 7.40 13.62 24.21
N ILE A 138 7.34 12.43 23.60
CA ILE A 138 7.85 12.16 22.24
C ILE A 138 6.68 11.84 21.30
N VAL A 139 6.63 12.51 20.15
CA VAL A 139 5.68 12.21 19.07
C VAL A 139 6.41 11.50 17.93
N ILE A 140 5.86 10.40 17.44
CA ILE A 140 6.47 9.57 16.38
C ILE A 140 5.47 9.37 15.26
N VAL A 141 5.79 9.83 14.05
CA VAL A 141 4.92 9.63 12.89
C VAL A 141 5.31 8.34 12.16
N GLU A 142 4.40 7.37 12.12
CA GLU A 142 4.54 6.14 11.32
C GLU A 142 3.84 6.25 9.96
N SER A 143 2.88 7.18 9.86
CA SER A 143 2.08 7.45 8.65
C SER A 143 2.96 7.82 7.46
N THR A 144 2.60 7.36 6.26
CA THR A 144 3.34 7.69 5.03
C THR A 144 3.03 9.12 4.59
N ILE A 145 4.03 10.00 4.66
CA ILE A 145 3.88 11.43 4.37
C ILE A 145 4.99 11.94 3.47
N GLU A 146 4.75 13.07 2.82
CA GLU A 146 5.75 13.76 1.99
C GLU A 146 6.99 14.22 2.80
N PRO A 147 8.19 14.21 2.17
CA PRO A 147 9.37 14.81 2.76
C PRO A 147 9.13 16.28 3.10
N GLY A 148 9.41 16.66 4.34
CA GLY A 148 9.26 18.03 4.83
C GLY A 148 7.91 18.35 5.48
N PHE A 149 6.89 17.47 5.38
CA PHE A 149 5.60 17.73 6.03
C PHE A 149 5.73 17.87 7.55
N VAL A 150 6.60 17.08 8.19
CA VAL A 150 6.85 17.17 9.64
C VAL A 150 7.44 18.53 10.01
N GLU A 151 8.51 18.90 9.32
CA GLU A 151 9.28 20.12 9.59
C GLU A 151 8.49 21.40 9.30
N ASN A 152 7.77 21.41 8.18
CA ASN A 152 7.18 22.64 7.63
C ASN A 152 5.76 22.90 8.10
N GLU A 153 4.99 21.85 8.42
CA GLU A 153 3.55 21.95 8.68
C GLU A 153 3.17 21.33 10.02
N LEU A 154 3.38 20.02 10.21
CA LEU A 154 2.90 19.31 11.40
C LEU A 154 3.51 19.85 12.70
N LYS A 155 4.80 20.20 12.70
CA LYS A 155 5.46 20.85 13.83
C LYS A 155 4.70 22.10 14.27
N GLN A 156 4.42 23.01 13.34
CA GLN A 156 3.75 24.28 13.64
C GLN A 156 2.33 24.06 14.17
N ILE A 157 1.62 23.07 13.63
CA ILE A 157 0.28 22.70 14.08
C ILE A 157 0.28 22.18 15.52
N ILE A 158 1.30 21.39 15.90
CA ILE A 158 1.45 20.87 17.27
C ILE A 158 1.88 21.98 18.25
N GLU A 159 2.80 22.85 17.86
CA GLU A 159 3.24 23.99 18.68
C GLU A 159 2.10 24.99 18.92
N GLY A 160 1.28 25.23 17.89
CA GLY A 160 0.12 26.11 17.92
C GLY A 160 0.45 27.55 18.37
N ASP A 161 -0.60 28.36 18.59
CA ASP A 161 -0.41 29.78 18.95
C ASP A 161 -0.16 30.00 20.45
N LYS A 162 -0.49 29.00 21.29
CA LYS A 162 -0.46 29.10 22.76
C LYS A 162 0.94 29.00 23.36
N THR A 163 1.98 28.79 22.52
CA THR A 163 3.41 28.64 22.87
C THR A 163 3.73 27.65 24.01
N ARG A 164 2.80 26.76 24.35
CA ARG A 164 2.97 25.74 25.41
C ARG A 164 3.96 24.67 24.99
N LEU A 165 3.89 24.25 23.73
CA LEU A 165 4.74 23.24 23.14
C LEU A 165 5.71 23.91 22.17
N GLU A 166 6.99 23.54 22.28
CA GLU A 166 8.04 23.94 21.37
C GLU A 166 8.96 22.74 21.12
N ALA A 167 9.03 22.32 19.86
CA ALA A 167 9.76 21.13 19.44
C ALA A 167 11.24 21.33 19.71
N ASN A 168 11.91 20.25 20.14
CA ASN A 168 13.32 20.23 20.53
C ASN A 168 13.64 21.02 21.82
N LYS A 169 12.64 21.63 22.46
CA LYS A 169 12.80 22.29 23.78
C LYS A 169 12.03 21.59 24.88
N ASN A 170 10.75 21.32 24.66
CA ASN A 170 9.88 20.74 25.68
C ASN A 170 8.99 19.60 25.16
N PHE A 171 9.16 19.17 23.91
CA PHE A 171 8.74 17.87 23.41
C PHE A 171 9.62 17.48 22.21
N GLY A 172 9.74 16.17 21.95
CA GLY A 172 10.45 15.64 20.79
C GLY A 172 9.48 15.20 19.70
N ILE A 173 9.87 15.35 18.44
CA ILE A 173 9.12 14.79 17.31
C ILE A 173 10.07 14.14 16.29
N GLY A 174 9.67 12.95 15.84
CA GLY A 174 10.35 12.21 14.80
C GLY A 174 9.43 11.31 13.99
N VAL A 175 10.01 10.45 13.18
CA VAL A 175 9.33 9.55 12.25
C VAL A 175 9.94 8.16 12.31
N CYS A 176 9.09 7.16 12.14
CA CYS A 176 9.46 5.79 11.87
C CYS A 176 8.49 5.21 10.84
N PRO A 177 8.63 5.55 9.55
CA PRO A 177 7.66 5.16 8.53
C PRO A 177 7.58 3.64 8.41
N GLU A 178 6.35 3.11 8.49
CA GLU A 178 6.13 1.66 8.45
C GLU A 178 6.32 1.07 7.04
N THR A 179 6.85 -0.15 6.95
CA THR A 179 7.10 -0.87 5.69
C THR A 179 6.44 -2.25 5.60
N ALA A 180 5.73 -2.69 6.64
CA ALA A 180 5.06 -3.97 6.66
C ALA A 180 3.93 -4.11 5.63
N ASN A 181 3.77 -5.35 5.15
CA ASN A 181 2.72 -5.75 4.24
C ASN A 181 1.51 -6.31 5.03
N PRO A 182 0.29 -5.84 4.73
CA PRO A 182 -0.93 -6.46 5.26
C PRO A 182 -0.98 -7.96 4.95
N GLY A 183 -1.34 -8.77 5.96
CA GLY A 183 -1.35 -10.22 5.94
C GLY A 183 -0.05 -10.87 6.42
N GLU A 184 1.04 -10.11 6.53
CA GLU A 184 2.35 -10.57 6.96
C GLU A 184 2.99 -9.66 8.02
N ILE A 185 2.20 -8.81 8.68
CA ILE A 185 2.72 -7.70 9.50
C ILE A 185 3.65 -8.20 10.60
N LEU A 186 3.31 -9.30 11.29
CA LEU A 186 4.12 -9.83 12.38
C LEU A 186 5.49 -10.34 11.88
N SER A 187 5.49 -11.00 10.71
CA SER A 187 6.71 -11.47 10.06
C SER A 187 7.59 -10.29 9.65
N ASP A 188 6.99 -9.26 9.08
CA ASP A 188 7.71 -8.07 8.63
C ASP A 188 8.29 -7.28 9.80
N PHE A 189 7.54 -7.11 10.89
CA PHE A 189 8.01 -6.46 12.11
C PHE A 189 9.19 -7.19 12.77
N ALA A 190 9.35 -8.49 12.50
CA ALA A 190 10.45 -9.30 13.01
C ALA A 190 11.67 -9.37 12.09
N LYS A 191 11.59 -8.83 10.86
CA LYS A 191 12.63 -9.00 9.83
C LYS A 191 13.09 -7.70 9.19
N LEU A 192 12.16 -6.78 8.92
CA LEU A 192 12.45 -5.58 8.14
C LEU A 192 13.13 -4.52 9.03
N PRO A 193 14.18 -3.86 8.52
CA PRO A 193 14.80 -2.77 9.24
C PRO A 193 13.84 -1.58 9.36
N ARG A 194 13.95 -0.83 10.45
CA ARG A 194 13.14 0.38 10.67
C ARG A 194 13.97 1.64 10.54
N LEU A 195 13.45 2.62 9.82
CA LEU A 195 14.11 3.91 9.62
C LEU A 195 13.72 4.86 10.75
N VAL A 196 14.67 5.54 11.37
CA VAL A 196 14.38 6.53 12.43
C VAL A 196 14.96 7.89 12.05
N GLY A 197 14.10 8.89 11.90
CA GLY A 197 14.49 10.29 11.72
C GLY A 197 13.84 11.17 12.79
N ALA A 198 14.50 12.25 13.21
CA ALA A 198 13.90 13.23 14.14
C ALA A 198 14.34 14.66 13.82
N LEU A 199 13.73 15.63 14.50
CA LEU A 199 14.10 17.05 14.37
C LEU A 199 15.40 17.43 15.10
N ASP A 200 15.87 16.58 16.01
CA ASP A 200 17.14 16.74 16.72
C ASP A 200 17.74 15.37 17.11
N GLU A 201 19.03 15.38 17.46
CA GLU A 201 19.77 14.17 17.78
C GLU A 201 19.31 13.47 19.06
N LYS A 202 18.93 14.24 20.09
CA LYS A 202 18.45 13.68 21.37
C LYS A 202 17.16 12.90 21.12
N THR A 203 16.20 13.51 20.42
CA THR A 203 14.95 12.85 20.04
C THR A 203 15.20 11.60 19.20
N SER A 204 16.11 11.68 18.21
CA SER A 204 16.45 10.51 17.38
C SER A 204 16.99 9.34 18.21
N ASN A 205 17.90 9.60 19.14
CA ASN A 205 18.47 8.56 20.01
C ASN A 205 17.42 7.98 20.97
N THR A 206 16.50 8.81 21.48
CA THR A 206 15.39 8.35 22.32
C THR A 206 14.44 7.44 21.52
N ILE A 207 14.08 7.82 20.29
CA ILE A 207 13.24 6.98 19.41
C ILE A 207 13.95 5.66 19.10
N MET A 208 15.25 5.69 18.78
CA MET A 208 16.04 4.48 18.57
C MET A 208 15.96 3.52 19.78
N ALA A 209 16.16 4.02 21.01
CA ALA A 209 16.07 3.19 22.20
C ALA A 209 14.65 2.63 22.44
N ILE A 210 13.61 3.40 22.16
CA ILE A 210 12.22 2.94 22.23
C ILE A 210 12.01 1.78 21.26
N TYR A 211 12.40 1.93 19.99
CA TYR A 211 12.19 0.89 18.98
C TYR A 211 13.10 -0.33 19.17
N GLU A 212 14.33 -0.17 19.68
CA GLU A 212 15.23 -1.27 20.05
C GLU A 212 14.61 -2.14 21.16
N HIS A 213 13.88 -1.53 22.09
CA HIS A 213 13.17 -2.26 23.16
C HIS A 213 11.97 -3.06 22.62
N VAL A 214 11.28 -2.52 21.62
CA VAL A 214 10.04 -3.11 21.09
C VAL A 214 10.30 -4.12 19.97
N PHE A 215 11.28 -3.88 19.11
CA PHE A 215 11.54 -4.67 17.91
C PHE A 215 12.98 -5.17 17.86
N SER A 216 13.16 -6.47 17.62
CA SER A 216 14.47 -7.10 17.48
C SER A 216 14.98 -7.06 16.04
N VAL A 217 14.94 -5.89 15.40
CA VAL A 217 15.37 -5.66 14.01
C VAL A 217 16.43 -4.57 13.95
N ASP A 218 17.12 -4.49 12.82
CA ASP A 218 18.06 -3.40 12.57
C ASP A 218 17.33 -2.05 12.52
N LEU A 219 17.92 -1.04 13.15
CA LEU A 219 17.42 0.33 13.15
C LEU A 219 18.39 1.23 12.41
N VAL A 220 17.89 1.90 11.36
CA VAL A 220 18.70 2.77 10.52
C VAL A 220 18.40 4.23 10.85
N LYS A 221 19.33 4.86 11.56
CA LYS A 221 19.25 6.29 11.93
C LYS A 221 19.46 7.18 10.70
N MET A 222 18.48 8.03 10.43
CA MET A 222 18.47 9.05 9.38
C MET A 222 18.87 10.41 9.94
N SER A 223 19.38 11.29 9.08
CA SER A 223 19.83 12.63 9.47
C SER A 223 18.70 13.57 9.90
N ASN A 224 17.46 13.32 9.46
CA ASN A 224 16.24 14.08 9.79
C ASN A 224 14.98 13.35 9.30
N CYS A 225 13.80 13.86 9.67
CA CYS A 225 12.49 13.31 9.29
C CYS A 225 12.29 13.25 7.77
N LYS A 226 12.56 14.36 7.05
CA LYS A 226 12.41 14.39 5.58
C LYS A 226 13.28 13.36 4.87
N THR A 227 14.47 13.04 5.38
CA THR A 227 15.32 11.98 4.79
C THR A 227 14.69 10.60 4.98
N ALA A 228 14.18 10.28 6.18
CA ALA A 228 13.49 9.00 6.42
C ALA A 228 12.23 8.85 5.53
N ASN A 229 11.42 9.90 5.43
CA ASN A 229 10.23 9.91 4.56
C ASN A 229 10.63 9.77 3.08
N ALA A 230 11.69 10.46 2.65
CA ALA A 230 12.19 10.36 1.28
C ALA A 230 12.67 8.95 0.95
N VAL A 231 13.36 8.25 1.86
CA VAL A 231 13.76 6.85 1.65
C VAL A 231 12.53 5.96 1.45
N LYS A 232 11.50 6.10 2.30
CA LYS A 232 10.25 5.35 2.17
C LYS A 232 9.61 5.55 0.79
N LEU A 233 9.43 6.81 0.36
CA LEU A 233 8.83 7.08 -0.95
C LEU A 233 9.71 6.59 -2.11
N THR A 234 11.02 6.81 -2.03
CA THR A 234 11.98 6.43 -3.09
C THR A 234 11.90 4.95 -3.44
N THR A 235 11.79 4.06 -2.45
CA THR A 235 11.70 2.61 -2.72
C THR A 235 10.49 2.22 -3.57
N ASN A 236 9.33 2.83 -3.32
CA ASN A 236 8.12 2.59 -4.08
C ASN A 236 8.16 3.27 -5.46
N VAL A 237 8.61 4.52 -5.52
CA VAL A 237 8.71 5.27 -6.79
C VAL A 237 9.73 4.64 -7.73
N PHE A 238 10.84 4.12 -7.20
CA PHE A 238 11.79 3.35 -7.98
C PHE A 238 11.12 2.13 -8.64
N ARG A 239 10.32 1.37 -7.89
CA ARG A 239 9.59 0.21 -8.44
C ARG A 239 8.58 0.63 -9.50
N ASP A 240 7.83 1.70 -9.25
CA ASP A 240 6.82 2.25 -10.17
C ASP A 240 7.45 2.66 -11.52
N ILE A 241 8.57 3.39 -11.48
CA ILE A 241 9.33 3.80 -12.67
C ILE A 241 9.85 2.59 -13.44
N ASN A 242 10.38 1.58 -12.76
CA ASN A 242 10.90 0.40 -13.46
C ASN A 242 9.78 -0.42 -14.11
N ILE A 243 8.59 -0.49 -13.50
CA ILE A 243 7.42 -1.09 -14.16
C ILE A 243 7.04 -0.26 -15.40
N ALA A 244 7.01 1.07 -15.29
CA ALA A 244 6.71 1.94 -16.43
C ALA A 244 7.71 1.78 -17.57
N PHE A 245 9.00 1.67 -17.25
CA PHE A 245 10.03 1.43 -18.25
C PHE A 245 9.81 0.12 -19.00
N ILE A 246 9.47 -0.98 -18.30
CA ILE A 246 9.18 -2.26 -18.93
C ILE A 246 7.87 -2.23 -19.74
N ASN A 247 6.86 -1.49 -19.26
CA ASN A 247 5.63 -1.23 -20.01
C ASN A 247 5.94 -0.49 -21.33
N GLU A 248 6.70 0.61 -21.27
CA GLU A 248 7.08 1.40 -22.44
C GLU A 248 7.88 0.58 -23.46
N LEU A 249 8.85 -0.22 -23.00
CA LEU A 249 9.57 -1.15 -23.87
C LEU A 249 8.64 -2.18 -24.49
N SER A 250 7.63 -2.68 -23.77
CA SER A 250 6.66 -3.63 -24.31
C SER A 250 5.86 -3.03 -25.45
N LEU A 251 5.42 -1.77 -25.32
CA LEU A 251 4.72 -1.05 -26.40
C LEU A 251 5.60 -0.91 -27.66
N LEU A 252 6.91 -0.71 -27.50
CA LEU A 252 7.85 -0.68 -28.62
C LEU A 252 8.05 -2.08 -29.22
N PHE A 253 8.31 -3.08 -28.38
CA PHE A 253 8.63 -4.45 -28.79
C PHE A 253 7.48 -5.11 -29.54
N GLU A 254 6.23 -4.86 -29.15
CA GLU A 254 5.05 -5.29 -29.90
C GLU A 254 5.07 -4.76 -31.36
N LYS A 255 5.47 -3.51 -31.58
CA LYS A 255 5.52 -2.89 -32.92
C LYS A 255 6.62 -3.45 -33.81
N ILE A 256 7.72 -3.91 -33.20
CA ILE A 256 8.89 -4.43 -33.93
C ILE A 256 9.00 -5.96 -33.88
N GLY A 257 8.00 -6.65 -33.32
CA GLY A 257 7.92 -8.11 -33.31
C GLY A 257 8.89 -8.78 -32.33
N ILE A 258 9.20 -8.15 -31.20
CA ILE A 258 10.03 -8.70 -30.12
C ILE A 258 9.12 -9.14 -28.96
N ASP A 259 9.41 -10.28 -28.35
CA ASP A 259 8.74 -10.72 -27.12
C ASP A 259 9.47 -10.15 -25.89
N THR A 260 8.79 -9.29 -25.13
CA THR A 260 9.32 -8.69 -23.89
C THR A 260 9.75 -9.77 -22.90
N PHE A 261 9.01 -10.86 -22.76
CA PHE A 261 9.29 -11.88 -21.76
C PHE A 261 10.56 -12.67 -22.13
N GLU A 262 10.81 -12.92 -23.41
CA GLU A 262 12.09 -13.48 -23.87
C GLU A 262 13.25 -12.55 -23.53
N VAL A 263 13.09 -11.25 -23.78
CA VAL A 263 14.10 -10.23 -23.44
C VAL A 263 14.36 -10.20 -21.93
N LEU A 264 13.32 -10.20 -21.10
CA LEU A 264 13.45 -10.17 -19.64
C LEU A 264 14.10 -11.45 -19.09
N GLU A 265 13.75 -12.61 -19.62
CA GLU A 265 14.35 -13.91 -19.27
C GLU A 265 15.84 -13.97 -19.61
N ALA A 266 16.27 -13.35 -20.70
CA ALA A 266 17.68 -13.19 -21.02
C ALA A 266 18.36 -12.13 -20.14
N ALA A 267 17.72 -10.97 -19.96
CA ALA A 267 18.28 -9.82 -19.25
C ALA A 267 18.54 -10.09 -17.76
N LYS A 268 17.68 -10.89 -17.09
CA LYS A 268 17.87 -11.25 -15.68
C LYS A 268 19.14 -12.06 -15.40
N ARG A 269 19.80 -12.60 -16.43
CA ARG A 269 21.14 -13.24 -16.28
C ARG A 269 22.26 -12.23 -16.03
N LYS A 270 22.04 -10.95 -16.35
CA LYS A 270 22.99 -9.88 -16.06
C LYS A 270 22.94 -9.53 -14.57
N TYR A 271 24.09 -9.58 -13.90
CA TYR A 271 24.22 -9.50 -12.44
C TYR A 271 23.57 -8.28 -11.76
N ASN A 272 23.37 -7.17 -12.48
CA ASN A 272 22.81 -5.93 -11.94
C ASN A 272 21.46 -5.53 -12.56
N PHE A 273 20.78 -6.44 -13.26
CA PHE A 273 19.45 -6.17 -13.81
C PHE A 273 18.36 -6.55 -12.81
N GLN A 274 17.61 -5.56 -12.33
CA GLN A 274 16.44 -5.79 -11.47
C GLN A 274 15.19 -5.97 -12.32
N ILE A 275 14.74 -7.22 -12.42
CA ILE A 275 13.61 -7.57 -13.29
C ILE A 275 12.29 -6.99 -12.75
N HIS A 276 11.56 -6.36 -13.66
CA HIS A 276 10.17 -5.95 -13.51
C HIS A 276 9.40 -6.48 -14.72
N PHE A 277 8.07 -6.58 -14.61
CA PHE A 277 7.24 -7.18 -15.65
C PHE A 277 6.19 -6.18 -16.11
N PRO A 278 5.80 -6.22 -17.41
CA PRO A 278 4.73 -5.37 -17.89
C PRO A 278 3.37 -5.82 -17.33
N GLY A 279 2.37 -4.96 -17.46
CA GLY A 279 1.03 -5.25 -16.96
C GLY A 279 -0.04 -4.31 -17.52
N PRO A 280 -1.32 -4.53 -17.18
CA PRO A 280 -2.44 -3.70 -17.60
C PRO A 280 -2.45 -2.32 -16.90
N GLY A 281 -1.49 -2.09 -16.01
CA GLY A 281 -1.31 -0.87 -15.23
C GLY A 281 -0.70 -1.18 -13.87
N VAL A 282 -0.62 -0.16 -13.01
CA VAL A 282 -0.10 -0.28 -11.64
C VAL A 282 -1.15 0.22 -10.66
N GLY A 283 -1.59 -0.68 -9.79
CA GLY A 283 -2.56 -0.36 -8.73
C GLY A 283 -2.02 -0.48 -7.32
N GLY A 284 -2.94 -0.50 -6.36
CA GLY A 284 -2.66 -0.53 -4.93
C GLY A 284 -2.34 0.86 -4.36
N PRO A 285 -2.45 1.05 -3.04
CA PRO A 285 -2.36 2.37 -2.41
C PRO A 285 -0.92 2.88 -2.24
N CYS A 286 0.10 2.11 -2.62
CA CYS A 286 1.50 2.48 -2.36
C CYS A 286 2.23 3.04 -3.59
N LEU A 287 2.27 2.30 -4.71
CA LEU A 287 3.08 2.71 -5.85
C LEU A 287 2.54 3.99 -6.52
N PRO A 288 1.25 4.06 -6.91
CA PRO A 288 0.67 5.28 -7.48
C PRO A 288 0.74 6.47 -6.52
N VAL A 289 0.26 6.28 -5.30
CA VAL A 289 0.15 7.35 -4.30
C VAL A 289 1.52 7.95 -3.97
N ASN A 290 2.54 7.12 -3.73
CA ASN A 290 3.87 7.62 -3.35
C ASN A 290 4.56 8.37 -4.49
N SER A 291 4.33 7.97 -5.75
CA SER A 291 4.80 8.72 -6.92
C SER A 291 4.17 10.10 -6.99
N TYR A 292 2.86 10.20 -6.74
CA TYR A 292 2.18 11.49 -6.67
C TYR A 292 2.59 12.32 -5.45
N GLN A 293 2.84 11.72 -4.29
CA GLN A 293 3.41 12.44 -3.14
C GLN A 293 4.74 13.14 -3.52
N PHE A 294 5.63 12.46 -4.25
CA PHE A 294 6.85 13.12 -4.75
C PHE A 294 6.56 14.22 -5.78
N LEU A 295 5.63 14.02 -6.70
CA LEU A 295 5.24 15.04 -7.68
C LEU A 295 4.62 16.28 -7.01
N ASN A 296 3.81 16.10 -5.96
CA ASN A 296 3.25 17.19 -5.16
C ASN A 296 4.32 17.92 -4.35
N THR A 297 5.29 17.19 -3.79
CA THR A 297 6.44 17.81 -3.13
C THR A 297 7.24 18.67 -4.12
N ALA A 298 7.45 18.17 -5.34
CA ALA A 298 8.17 18.88 -6.40
C ALA A 298 7.43 20.14 -6.89
N SER A 299 6.11 20.08 -7.04
CA SER A 299 5.30 21.20 -7.55
C SER A 299 5.28 22.42 -6.63
N LYS A 300 5.56 22.25 -5.32
CA LYS A 300 5.74 23.35 -4.36
C LYS A 300 6.95 24.24 -4.68
N PHE A 301 7.90 23.77 -5.50
CA PHE A 301 9.09 24.51 -5.90
C PHE A 301 9.06 24.85 -7.39
N GLU A 302 8.97 23.83 -8.24
CA GLU A 302 8.98 23.99 -9.70
C GLU A 302 8.15 22.88 -10.38
N ASN A 303 7.29 23.27 -11.31
CA ASN A 303 6.39 22.34 -12.01
C ASN A 303 7.09 21.33 -12.95
N ASN A 304 8.40 21.45 -13.17
CA ASN A 304 9.14 20.63 -14.16
C ASN A 304 10.20 19.71 -13.55
N LEU A 305 10.23 19.57 -12.22
CA LEU A 305 11.03 18.56 -11.52
C LEU A 305 10.35 17.19 -11.67
N LEU A 306 11.15 16.11 -11.55
CA LEU A 306 10.68 14.72 -11.58
C LEU A 306 10.00 14.27 -12.89
N LYS A 307 10.51 14.71 -14.04
CA LYS A 307 10.01 14.31 -15.38
C LYS A 307 9.87 12.80 -15.57
N ILE A 308 10.83 12.02 -15.07
CA ILE A 308 10.81 10.55 -15.16
C ILE A 308 9.67 9.95 -14.34
N VAL A 309 9.42 10.48 -13.13
CA VAL A 309 8.30 10.02 -12.28
C VAL A 309 6.98 10.31 -12.97
N LYS A 310 6.82 11.53 -13.49
CA LYS A 310 5.61 11.96 -14.21
C LYS A 310 5.34 11.09 -15.43
N ALA A 311 6.33 10.93 -16.31
CA ALA A 311 6.22 10.07 -17.49
C ALA A 311 5.92 8.62 -17.08
N GLY A 312 6.56 8.13 -16.02
CA GLY A 312 6.30 6.79 -15.49
C GLY A 312 4.84 6.57 -15.07
N ARG A 313 4.22 7.56 -14.41
CA ARG A 313 2.79 7.53 -14.08
C ARG A 313 1.90 7.53 -15.31
N GLU A 314 2.16 8.45 -16.24
CA GLU A 314 1.40 8.55 -17.50
C GLU A 314 1.46 7.23 -18.30
N ILE A 315 2.64 6.61 -18.37
CA ILE A 315 2.82 5.31 -19.02
C ILE A 315 2.04 4.22 -18.28
N ASN A 316 2.20 4.10 -16.96
CA ASN A 316 1.52 3.06 -16.17
C ASN A 316 0.00 3.18 -16.21
N GLU A 317 -0.55 4.39 -16.23
CA GLU A 317 -1.98 4.65 -16.33
C GLU A 317 -2.50 4.42 -17.75
N GLY A 318 -1.71 4.72 -18.78
CA GLY A 318 -2.06 4.44 -20.18
C GLY A 318 -2.14 2.95 -20.54
N MET A 319 -1.59 2.05 -19.71
CA MET A 319 -1.61 0.61 -20.00
C MET A 319 -3.01 -0.01 -19.98
N SER A 320 -3.98 0.60 -19.28
CA SER A 320 -5.37 0.15 -19.33
C SER A 320 -5.98 0.38 -20.72
N ASP A 321 -5.67 1.52 -21.35
CA ASP A 321 -6.11 1.81 -22.71
C ASP A 321 -5.42 0.89 -23.71
N HIS A 322 -4.11 0.63 -23.56
CA HIS A 322 -3.40 -0.34 -24.39
C HIS A 322 -4.00 -1.75 -24.31
N THR A 323 -4.44 -2.17 -23.12
CA THR A 323 -5.13 -3.47 -22.94
C THR A 323 -6.43 -3.53 -23.75
N ILE A 324 -7.17 -2.42 -23.82
CA ILE A 324 -8.38 -2.29 -24.65
C ILE A 324 -8.02 -2.27 -26.14
N ASP A 325 -6.94 -1.61 -26.54
CA ASP A 325 -6.48 -1.59 -27.93
C ASP A 325 -6.13 -2.99 -28.45
N LEU A 326 -5.47 -3.82 -27.62
CA LEU A 326 -5.21 -5.23 -27.93
C LEU A 326 -6.52 -6.03 -28.10
N LEU A 327 -7.53 -5.76 -27.28
CA LEU A 327 -8.86 -6.37 -27.42
C LEU A 327 -9.53 -5.97 -28.72
N LEU A 328 -9.51 -4.67 -29.06
CA LEU A 328 -10.10 -4.15 -30.28
C LEU A 328 -9.43 -4.74 -31.53
N ASP A 329 -8.10 -4.85 -31.52
CA ASP A 329 -7.34 -5.50 -32.61
C ASP A 329 -7.74 -6.97 -32.79
N ALA A 330 -7.86 -7.72 -31.69
CA ALA A 330 -8.26 -9.13 -31.74
C ALA A 330 -9.72 -9.32 -32.19
N LEU A 331 -10.66 -8.50 -31.71
CA LEU A 331 -12.06 -8.53 -32.14
C LEU A 331 -12.21 -8.17 -33.62
N LYS A 332 -11.38 -7.25 -34.13
CA LYS A 332 -11.32 -6.91 -35.54
C LYS A 332 -10.92 -8.11 -36.40
N GLU A 333 -9.94 -8.91 -35.97
CA GLU A 333 -9.58 -10.17 -36.65
C GLU A 333 -10.77 -11.13 -36.74
N LYS A 334 -11.64 -11.13 -35.73
CA LYS A 334 -12.90 -11.91 -35.69
C LYS A 334 -14.06 -11.28 -36.46
N ASN A 335 -13.89 -10.08 -37.03
CA ASN A 335 -14.97 -9.25 -37.59
C ASN A 335 -16.13 -9.02 -36.60
N GLN A 336 -15.81 -8.85 -35.31
CA GLN A 336 -16.79 -8.66 -34.25
C GLN A 336 -16.73 -7.25 -33.67
N SER A 337 -17.88 -6.61 -33.48
CA SER A 337 -17.97 -5.31 -32.82
C SER A 337 -17.84 -5.44 -31.30
N ILE A 338 -17.09 -4.52 -30.68
CA ILE A 338 -16.96 -4.46 -29.22
C ILE A 338 -18.30 -4.16 -28.52
N SER A 339 -19.17 -3.36 -29.14
CA SER A 339 -20.50 -3.01 -28.60
C SER A 339 -21.41 -4.22 -28.44
N ASP A 340 -21.20 -5.25 -29.26
CA ASP A 340 -22.05 -6.44 -29.31
C ASP A 340 -21.39 -7.62 -28.58
N SER A 341 -20.22 -7.40 -27.98
CA SER A 341 -19.41 -8.42 -27.33
C SER A 341 -19.67 -8.51 -25.83
N THR A 342 -19.65 -9.73 -25.32
CA THR A 342 -19.53 -10.02 -23.90
C THR A 342 -18.07 -10.28 -23.54
N VAL A 343 -17.52 -9.44 -22.67
CA VAL A 343 -16.11 -9.50 -22.24
C VAL A 343 -16.05 -9.98 -20.80
N LEU A 344 -15.34 -11.08 -20.56
CA LEU A 344 -15.05 -11.61 -19.24
C LEU A 344 -13.72 -11.05 -18.72
N ILE A 345 -13.77 -10.39 -17.58
CA ILE A 345 -12.61 -9.96 -16.81
C ILE A 345 -12.23 -11.08 -15.84
N LEU A 346 -10.99 -11.56 -15.93
CA LEU A 346 -10.39 -12.47 -14.96
C LEU A 346 -9.47 -11.68 -14.01
N GLY A 347 -9.93 -11.56 -12.78
CA GLY A 347 -9.25 -10.82 -11.71
C GLY A 347 -9.59 -9.33 -11.70
N VAL A 348 -9.96 -8.82 -10.53
CA VAL A 348 -10.18 -7.39 -10.24
C VAL A 348 -9.26 -6.87 -9.15
N SER A 349 -8.62 -7.78 -8.40
CA SER A 349 -7.67 -7.43 -7.35
C SER A 349 -6.45 -6.71 -7.93
N TYR A 350 -5.94 -5.66 -7.27
CA TYR A 350 -4.81 -4.88 -7.82
C TYR A 350 -3.49 -5.67 -7.88
N LYS A 351 -3.37 -6.72 -7.05
CA LYS A 351 -2.27 -7.69 -7.06
C LYS A 351 -2.81 -9.11 -6.92
N PRO A 352 -2.06 -10.13 -7.37
CA PRO A 352 -2.46 -11.51 -7.21
C PRO A 352 -2.70 -11.91 -5.75
N ASN A 353 -3.68 -12.80 -5.55
CA ASN A 353 -3.91 -13.55 -4.33
C ASN A 353 -4.28 -12.71 -3.09
N VAL A 354 -4.93 -11.57 -3.29
CA VAL A 354 -5.49 -10.77 -2.20
C VAL A 354 -6.90 -10.31 -2.54
N LYS A 355 -7.71 -10.03 -1.52
CA LYS A 355 -9.04 -9.43 -1.66
C LYS A 355 -8.97 -7.91 -1.54
N ASP A 356 -8.35 -7.24 -2.51
CA ASP A 356 -8.18 -5.78 -2.48
C ASP A 356 -8.19 -5.17 -3.89
N ILE A 357 -9.10 -4.22 -4.11
CA ILE A 357 -9.35 -3.57 -5.40
C ILE A 357 -8.92 -2.10 -5.42
N GLN A 358 -8.22 -1.61 -4.38
CA GLN A 358 -7.78 -0.21 -4.31
C GLN A 358 -6.89 0.16 -5.51
N LEU A 359 -7.30 1.20 -6.25
CA LEU A 359 -6.62 1.70 -7.45
C LEU A 359 -6.32 0.59 -8.48
N THR A 360 -7.16 -0.44 -8.55
CA THR A 360 -6.92 -1.56 -9.47
C THR A 360 -6.96 -1.11 -10.94
N PRO A 361 -6.05 -1.60 -11.81
CA PRO A 361 -6.13 -1.33 -13.24
C PRO A 361 -7.38 -1.94 -13.90
N ALA A 362 -8.08 -2.87 -13.23
CA ALA A 362 -9.32 -3.44 -13.75
C ALA A 362 -10.45 -2.41 -13.84
N GLU A 363 -10.51 -1.42 -12.95
CA GLU A 363 -11.58 -0.43 -12.89
C GLU A 363 -11.65 0.43 -14.17
N PRO A 364 -10.57 1.12 -14.61
CA PRO A 364 -10.62 1.90 -15.85
C PRO A 364 -10.91 1.04 -17.08
N ILE A 365 -10.46 -0.22 -17.12
CA ILE A 365 -10.76 -1.18 -18.19
C ILE A 365 -12.27 -1.48 -18.22
N ILE A 366 -12.87 -1.81 -17.08
CA ILE A 366 -14.30 -2.12 -16.97
C ILE A 366 -15.17 -0.92 -17.36
N GLU A 367 -14.82 0.28 -16.89
CA GLU A 367 -15.55 1.50 -17.23
C GLU A 367 -15.42 1.82 -18.73
N LYS A 368 -14.23 1.62 -19.31
CA LYS A 368 -14.04 1.79 -20.76
C LYS A 368 -14.88 0.79 -21.56
N LEU A 369 -14.90 -0.48 -21.18
CA LEU A 369 -15.73 -1.51 -21.85
C LEU A 369 -17.22 -1.15 -21.82
N LYS A 370 -17.75 -0.72 -20.67
CA LYS A 370 -19.14 -0.26 -20.57
C LYS A 370 -19.40 0.95 -21.45
N SER A 371 -18.48 1.91 -21.49
CA SER A 371 -18.61 3.11 -22.35
C SER A 371 -18.62 2.78 -23.85
N LEU A 372 -17.96 1.68 -24.24
CA LEU A 372 -17.93 1.15 -25.61
C LEU A 372 -19.15 0.26 -25.92
N GLY A 373 -20.04 0.05 -24.95
CA GLY A 373 -21.29 -0.71 -25.10
C GLY A 373 -21.18 -2.21 -24.80
N SER A 374 -20.00 -2.72 -24.44
CA SER A 374 -19.82 -4.15 -24.15
C SER A 374 -20.57 -4.60 -22.90
N LYS A 375 -21.01 -5.86 -22.90
CA LYS A 375 -21.46 -6.54 -21.68
C LYS A 375 -20.23 -7.02 -20.92
N VAL A 376 -20.14 -6.69 -19.64
CA VAL A 376 -19.00 -7.10 -18.80
C VAL A 376 -19.44 -8.23 -17.86
N LYS A 377 -18.68 -9.32 -17.87
CA LYS A 377 -18.68 -10.35 -16.82
C LYS A 377 -17.39 -10.26 -16.03
N ILE A 378 -17.43 -10.62 -14.75
CA ILE A 378 -16.25 -10.62 -13.88
C ILE A 378 -16.17 -11.95 -13.15
N PHE A 379 -14.99 -12.56 -13.17
CA PHE A 379 -14.64 -13.63 -12.26
C PHE A 379 -13.33 -13.31 -11.54
N ASP A 380 -13.37 -13.28 -10.21
CA ASP A 380 -12.19 -13.19 -9.34
C ASP A 380 -12.42 -14.15 -8.15
N PRO A 381 -11.49 -15.09 -7.88
CA PRO A 381 -11.66 -16.08 -6.83
C PRO A 381 -11.79 -15.50 -5.42
N TYR A 382 -11.39 -14.23 -5.21
CA TYR A 382 -11.46 -13.55 -3.92
C TYR A 382 -12.75 -12.71 -3.76
N PHE A 383 -13.48 -12.49 -4.86
CA PHE A 383 -14.73 -11.70 -4.90
C PHE A 383 -15.82 -12.51 -5.57
N ILE A 384 -16.37 -13.52 -4.88
CA ILE A 384 -17.37 -14.44 -5.43
C ILE A 384 -18.79 -13.95 -5.09
N ASN A 385 -19.64 -13.79 -6.11
CA ASN A 385 -21.04 -13.36 -5.95
C ASN A 385 -21.18 -12.00 -5.24
N GLU A 386 -20.23 -11.10 -5.48
CA GLU A 386 -20.19 -9.73 -4.96
C GLU A 386 -20.49 -8.72 -6.07
N ASN A 387 -20.91 -7.51 -5.72
CA ASN A 387 -21.11 -6.44 -6.69
C ASN A 387 -19.85 -5.58 -6.76
N ILE A 388 -19.12 -5.70 -7.87
CA ILE A 388 -17.84 -5.02 -8.10
C ILE A 388 -17.99 -4.12 -9.32
N PHE A 389 -17.77 -2.82 -9.13
CA PHE A 389 -17.98 -1.80 -10.15
C PHE A 389 -19.35 -1.91 -10.84
N GLY A 390 -20.42 -2.21 -10.10
CA GLY A 390 -21.77 -2.37 -10.67
C GLY A 390 -22.01 -3.66 -11.47
N VAL A 391 -21.06 -4.60 -11.47
CA VAL A 391 -21.19 -5.92 -12.08
C VAL A 391 -21.18 -6.99 -10.99
N LYS A 392 -22.16 -7.88 -11.02
CA LYS A 392 -22.19 -9.02 -10.10
C LYS A 392 -21.18 -10.07 -10.57
N THR A 393 -20.23 -10.43 -9.71
CA THR A 393 -19.19 -11.41 -10.04
C THR A 393 -19.73 -12.84 -10.09
N GLU A 394 -19.13 -13.63 -10.96
CA GLU A 394 -19.52 -15.01 -11.24
C GLU A 394 -19.13 -15.96 -10.10
N LYS A 395 -19.87 -17.07 -9.97
CA LYS A 395 -19.68 -18.03 -8.87
C LYS A 395 -18.49 -18.94 -9.09
N THR A 396 -18.30 -19.39 -10.32
CA THR A 396 -17.23 -20.29 -10.71
C THR A 396 -16.63 -19.86 -12.04
N PHE A 397 -15.38 -20.25 -12.27
CA PHE A 397 -14.73 -20.00 -13.56
C PHE A 397 -15.52 -20.64 -14.71
N SER A 398 -16.03 -21.86 -14.54
CA SER A 398 -16.80 -22.54 -15.59
C SER A 398 -18.09 -21.78 -15.95
N ASP A 399 -18.82 -21.26 -14.96
CA ASP A 399 -20.05 -20.50 -15.20
C ASP A 399 -19.74 -19.19 -15.95
N SER A 400 -18.59 -18.59 -15.61
CA SER A 400 -18.16 -17.31 -16.18
C SER A 400 -17.87 -17.36 -17.68
N LEU A 401 -17.57 -18.54 -18.24
CA LEU A 401 -17.23 -18.74 -19.66
C LEU A 401 -18.44 -18.84 -20.60
N SER A 402 -19.67 -18.91 -20.06
CA SER A 402 -20.90 -18.98 -20.85
C SER A 402 -21.18 -17.67 -21.59
N ASP A 403 -21.55 -17.73 -22.88
CA ASP A 403 -21.89 -16.56 -23.69
C ASP A 403 -20.82 -15.44 -23.68
N VAL A 404 -19.54 -15.83 -23.67
CA VAL A 404 -18.40 -14.91 -23.67
C VAL A 404 -17.74 -14.89 -25.05
N ASP A 405 -17.40 -13.70 -25.52
CA ASP A 405 -16.72 -13.48 -26.79
C ASP A 405 -15.21 -13.26 -26.63
N ALA A 406 -14.84 -12.60 -25.53
CA ALA A 406 -13.46 -12.26 -25.21
C ALA A 406 -13.16 -12.38 -23.71
N ILE A 407 -11.93 -12.77 -23.39
CA ILE A 407 -11.39 -12.80 -22.02
C ILE A 407 -10.26 -11.77 -21.91
N LEU A 408 -10.30 -10.96 -20.84
CA LEU A 408 -9.17 -10.15 -20.39
C LEU A 408 -8.65 -10.72 -19.07
N LEU A 409 -7.42 -11.27 -19.07
CA LEU A 409 -6.74 -11.66 -17.83
C LEU A 409 -5.98 -10.46 -17.28
N ILE A 410 -6.52 -9.85 -16.21
CA ILE A 410 -6.00 -8.62 -15.60
C ILE A 410 -5.11 -8.92 -14.40
N THR A 411 -5.51 -9.90 -13.57
CA THR A 411 -4.75 -10.26 -12.36
C THR A 411 -4.33 -11.72 -12.40
N SER A 412 -3.03 -11.99 -12.25
CA SER A 412 -2.45 -13.33 -12.34
C SER A 412 -2.53 -14.10 -11.02
N HIS A 413 -3.75 -14.31 -10.52
CA HIS A 413 -4.01 -15.20 -9.37
C HIS A 413 -3.46 -16.61 -9.63
N ASN A 414 -3.13 -17.34 -8.56
CA ASN A 414 -2.59 -18.70 -8.69
C ASN A 414 -3.56 -19.63 -9.43
N GLU A 415 -4.86 -19.46 -9.22
CA GLU A 415 -5.95 -20.17 -9.86
C GLU A 415 -5.95 -20.03 -11.39
N PHE A 416 -5.32 -18.97 -11.93
CA PHE A 416 -5.25 -18.73 -13.36
C PHE A 416 -3.96 -19.23 -14.02
N LYS A 417 -2.95 -19.63 -13.23
CA LYS A 417 -1.64 -20.05 -13.76
C LYS A 417 -1.71 -21.35 -14.56
N ASP A 418 -2.66 -22.21 -14.22
CA ASP A 418 -2.84 -23.52 -14.85
C ASP A 418 -3.99 -23.52 -15.87
N LEU A 419 -4.47 -22.34 -16.31
CA LEU A 419 -5.51 -22.25 -17.33
C LEU A 419 -5.04 -22.89 -18.62
N ASN A 420 -5.72 -23.97 -19.00
CA ASN A 420 -5.48 -24.67 -20.25
C ASN A 420 -6.27 -23.99 -21.39
N PRO A 421 -5.60 -23.50 -22.45
CA PRO A 421 -6.30 -22.90 -23.58
C PRO A 421 -7.34 -23.81 -24.25
N VAL A 422 -7.15 -25.13 -24.19
CA VAL A 422 -8.13 -26.10 -24.73
C VAL A 422 -9.46 -26.02 -23.99
N ASP A 423 -9.42 -25.87 -22.66
CA ASP A 423 -10.63 -25.77 -21.84
C ASP A 423 -11.40 -24.49 -22.14
N ILE A 424 -10.67 -23.38 -22.34
CA ILE A 424 -11.26 -22.10 -22.78
C ILE A 424 -11.94 -22.28 -24.14
N THR A 425 -11.22 -22.86 -25.12
CA THR A 425 -11.75 -22.97 -26.49
C THR A 425 -12.93 -23.95 -26.59
N SER A 426 -13.03 -24.93 -25.69
CA SER A 426 -14.17 -25.84 -25.60
C SER A 426 -15.50 -25.13 -25.26
N ARG A 427 -15.43 -23.97 -24.61
CA ARG A 427 -16.57 -23.12 -24.24
C ARG A 427 -16.70 -21.88 -25.12
N MET A 428 -15.57 -21.40 -25.66
CA MET A 428 -15.48 -20.24 -26.53
C MET A 428 -14.77 -20.59 -27.85
N PRO A 429 -15.45 -21.29 -28.79
CA PRO A 429 -14.87 -21.56 -30.10
C PRO A 429 -14.48 -20.26 -30.80
N SER A 430 -13.21 -20.15 -31.23
CA SER A 430 -12.64 -18.92 -31.79
C SER A 430 -12.78 -17.69 -30.88
N GLY A 431 -12.69 -17.90 -29.56
CA GLY A 431 -12.70 -16.84 -28.56
C GLY A 431 -11.44 -15.96 -28.61
N VAL A 432 -11.60 -14.70 -28.23
CA VAL A 432 -10.48 -13.78 -28.03
C VAL A 432 -9.92 -13.95 -26.61
N LEU A 433 -8.60 -14.00 -26.48
CA LEU A 433 -7.91 -14.02 -25.18
C LEU A 433 -6.83 -12.94 -25.17
N ILE A 434 -6.98 -11.97 -24.27
CA ILE A 434 -5.98 -10.95 -23.98
C ILE A 434 -5.33 -11.27 -22.63
N ASP A 435 -4.04 -11.57 -22.68
CA ASP A 435 -3.24 -11.88 -21.50
C ASP A 435 -2.34 -10.69 -21.15
N SER A 436 -2.77 -9.89 -20.20
CA SER A 436 -2.03 -8.69 -19.77
C SER A 436 -0.91 -9.00 -18.77
N ARG A 437 -0.78 -10.25 -18.32
CA ARG A 437 0.16 -10.66 -17.25
C ARG A 437 1.16 -11.71 -17.69
N GLY A 438 1.06 -12.16 -18.94
CA GLY A 438 1.95 -13.13 -19.54
C GLY A 438 1.86 -14.53 -18.93
N VAL A 439 0.68 -14.90 -18.42
CA VAL A 439 0.42 -16.19 -17.77
C VAL A 439 0.32 -17.33 -18.80
N ILE A 440 -0.24 -17.06 -19.97
CA ILE A 440 -0.57 -18.06 -20.98
C ILE A 440 0.53 -18.12 -22.04
N ASP A 441 0.92 -19.33 -22.42
CA ASP A 441 1.83 -19.55 -23.55
C ASP A 441 1.15 -19.15 -24.88
N PRO A 442 1.70 -18.17 -25.63
CA PRO A 442 1.06 -17.69 -26.87
C PRO A 442 0.88 -18.78 -27.92
N HIS A 443 1.84 -19.72 -28.02
CA HIS A 443 1.78 -20.79 -29.01
C HIS A 443 0.71 -21.82 -28.67
N ALA A 444 0.59 -22.21 -27.40
CA ALA A 444 -0.47 -23.09 -26.92
C ALA A 444 -1.86 -22.47 -27.11
N ALA A 445 -2.03 -21.17 -26.84
CA ALA A 445 -3.28 -20.47 -27.07
C ALA A 445 -3.70 -20.46 -28.55
N ARG A 446 -2.78 -20.09 -29.44
CA ARG A 446 -3.03 -20.09 -30.89
C ARG A 446 -3.31 -21.50 -31.43
N LYS A 447 -2.55 -22.50 -30.97
CA LYS A 447 -2.74 -23.91 -31.35
C LYS A 447 -4.11 -24.45 -30.91
N ALA A 448 -4.62 -23.99 -29.77
CA ALA A 448 -5.96 -24.35 -29.30
C ALA A 448 -7.08 -23.69 -30.11
N GLY A 449 -6.78 -22.67 -30.92
CA GLY A 449 -7.74 -21.97 -31.77
C GLY A 449 -8.21 -20.61 -31.23
N LEU A 450 -7.55 -20.06 -30.21
CA LEU A 450 -7.86 -18.73 -29.67
C LEU A 450 -7.17 -17.63 -30.49
N ILE A 451 -7.87 -16.50 -30.65
CA ILE A 451 -7.27 -15.26 -31.12
C ILE A 451 -6.55 -14.62 -29.92
N TYR A 452 -5.25 -14.86 -29.83
CA TYR A 452 -4.44 -14.42 -28.70
C TYR A 452 -3.75 -13.08 -28.95
N ARG A 453 -3.81 -12.20 -27.95
CA ARG A 453 -2.90 -11.05 -27.77
C ARG A 453 -2.41 -11.03 -26.33
N GLY A 454 -1.28 -10.39 -26.09
CA GLY A 454 -0.79 -10.15 -24.74
C GLY A 454 0.15 -8.96 -24.70
N ILE A 455 0.23 -8.30 -23.55
CA ILE A 455 1.11 -7.14 -23.39
C ILE A 455 2.56 -7.61 -23.51
N GLY A 456 3.32 -6.96 -24.40
CA GLY A 456 4.70 -7.28 -24.69
C GLY A 456 4.90 -8.63 -25.40
N ARG A 457 3.85 -9.24 -25.96
CA ARG A 457 3.95 -10.51 -26.69
C ARG A 457 4.11 -10.24 -28.19
N ALA A 458 4.99 -10.98 -28.84
CA ALA A 458 5.09 -10.93 -30.29
C ALA A 458 3.80 -11.46 -30.93
N THR A 459 3.17 -10.64 -31.78
CA THR A 459 2.18 -11.13 -32.75
C THR A 459 2.96 -11.95 -33.77
N SER A 460 2.90 -13.28 -33.67
CA SER A 460 3.53 -14.12 -34.69
C SER A 460 2.85 -13.81 -36.03
N LYS A 461 3.58 -13.20 -36.95
CA LYS A 461 3.24 -13.27 -38.38
C LYS A 461 3.61 -14.64 -38.92
#